data_AF-A0A3M5DD35-F1
#
_entry.id   AF-A0A3M5DD35-F1
#
_cell.length_a   1.000
_cell.length_b   1.000
_cell.length_c   1.000
_cell.angle_alpha   90.00
_cell.angle_beta   90.00
_cell.angle_gamma   90.00
#
_symmetry.space_group_name_H-M   'P 1'
#
loop_
_entity.id
_entity.type
_entity.pdbx_description
1 polymer ?
#
loop_
_entity_poly.entity_id
_entity_poly.type
_entity_poly.pdbx_seq_one_letter_code
_entity_poly.pdbx_strand_id
1 'polypeptide(L)'
;MHPLRNAALLGGLALLGLPVANAAELIISEYVEGSGNNKALEFYNSGSQVLDLSAYRVEFYFNGASAAGRSIDLSGSLAPGKTFVLANGVADPALLALASQRVEGSWFNGNDAVLLRRRGGEILDSLGQVGFNPGTTWGSGDVQTLDRSLVRKADIRDGDSDPSDAFDPAAQWLGYPRDTFANLGQHGAGEPGGGEEAGLRPIHEVQGAGAESPLVNQRVAIEGVVVGDFQNASELKGFYVQQEDATVDGDPATSEGIFVYDGGNGSDVKLGDSIAVNGVCLTAVELPGDGFWADVSRESLARTAFQHLKVGSRVNLEKALTPTTRLGGHLVSGHVDGVGEVLKREENARAIQFTVRAPRELARYIAHKGSITVDGTSLTVNAVNGAEFELTIVPHTLSETIMAEYQPGRRVNLEVDLLARYLERLLLGDKAAEPSASGISEAFLAENGFLK
;
A
#
# COMPACT_ATOMS: atom_id res chain seq x y z
N MET A 1 -53.20 -53.17 31.49
CA MET A 1 -52.11 -53.03 30.50
C MET A 1 -52.76 -52.85 29.12
N HIS A 2 -52.92 -51.60 28.68
CA HIS A 2 -53.43 -51.24 27.35
C HIS A 2 -52.35 -50.42 26.65
N PRO A 3 -51.98 -50.72 25.39
CA PRO A 3 -50.91 -50.00 24.70
C PRO A 3 -51.42 -48.66 24.17
N LEU A 4 -50.61 -47.62 24.39
CA LEU A 4 -50.81 -46.25 23.94
C LEU A 4 -50.66 -46.16 22.41
N ARG A 5 -51.59 -45.45 21.77
CA ARG A 5 -51.57 -45.04 20.38
C ARG A 5 -50.53 -43.92 20.17
N ASN A 6 -49.64 -44.10 19.20
CA ASN A 6 -48.80 -43.03 18.67
C ASN A 6 -49.66 -42.06 17.85
N ALA A 7 -49.73 -40.79 18.28
CA ALA A 7 -50.24 -39.69 17.49
C ALA A 7 -49.03 -38.96 16.85
N ALA A 8 -48.97 -38.97 15.52
CA ALA A 8 -48.01 -38.18 14.76
C ALA A 8 -48.49 -36.71 14.74
N LEU A 9 -47.67 -35.81 15.29
CA LEU A 9 -47.87 -34.37 15.20
C LEU A 9 -47.19 -33.87 13.92
N LEU A 10 -47.98 -33.50 12.90
CA LEU A 10 -47.49 -32.72 11.76
C LEU A 10 -47.21 -31.28 12.24
N GLY A 11 -45.94 -30.97 12.49
CA GLY A 11 -45.45 -29.60 12.62
C GLY A 11 -45.01 -29.07 11.26
N GLY A 12 -45.87 -28.31 10.59
CA GLY A 12 -45.50 -27.53 9.42
C GLY A 12 -44.60 -26.36 9.83
N LEU A 13 -43.31 -26.47 9.53
CA LEU A 13 -42.36 -25.37 9.68
C LEU A 13 -42.52 -24.44 8.47
N ALA A 14 -43.31 -23.38 8.61
CA ALA A 14 -43.30 -22.29 7.65
C ALA A 14 -41.97 -21.54 7.79
N LEU A 15 -41.03 -21.77 6.84
CA LEU A 15 -39.90 -20.87 6.66
C LEU A 15 -40.46 -19.52 6.17
N LEU A 16 -40.65 -18.60 7.11
CA LEU A 16 -40.70 -17.18 6.79
C LEU A 16 -39.30 -16.79 6.30
N GLY A 17 -39.14 -16.71 4.97
CA GLY A 17 -37.98 -16.08 4.37
C GLY A 17 -37.92 -14.64 4.87
N LEU A 18 -36.96 -14.35 5.74
CA LEU A 18 -36.58 -12.98 6.05
C LEU A 18 -36.17 -12.32 4.72
N PRO A 19 -36.66 -11.12 4.39
CA PRO A 19 -36.15 -10.40 3.24
C PRO A 19 -34.68 -10.13 3.52
N VAL A 20 -33.80 -10.84 2.80
CA VAL A 20 -32.41 -10.42 2.69
C VAL A 20 -32.48 -9.05 2.03
N ALA A 21 -31.96 -8.02 2.69
CA ALA A 21 -31.75 -6.73 2.04
C ALA A 21 -31.02 -7.02 0.73
N ASN A 22 -31.66 -6.69 -0.39
CA ASN A 22 -31.11 -7.00 -1.69
C ASN A 22 -29.83 -6.16 -1.82
N ALA A 23 -28.67 -6.82 -1.90
CA ALA A 23 -27.40 -6.16 -2.14
C ALA A 23 -27.52 -5.25 -3.37
N ALA A 24 -27.01 -4.02 -3.28
CA ALA A 24 -27.06 -3.10 -4.42
C ALA A 24 -26.24 -3.69 -5.58
N GLU A 25 -26.86 -3.87 -6.75
CA GLU A 25 -26.20 -4.42 -7.94
C GLU A 25 -25.33 -3.38 -8.67
N LEU A 26 -25.54 -2.10 -8.37
CA LEU A 26 -24.81 -0.96 -8.92
C LEU A 26 -24.47 -0.01 -7.76
N ILE A 27 -23.19 0.29 -7.59
CA ILE A 27 -22.70 1.19 -6.54
C ILE A 27 -21.93 2.36 -7.15
N ILE A 28 -21.82 3.46 -6.42
CA ILE A 28 -20.90 4.56 -6.73
C ILE A 28 -19.49 4.09 -6.32
N SER A 29 -18.60 3.97 -7.30
CA SER A 29 -17.24 3.46 -7.11
C SER A 29 -16.17 4.53 -7.13
N GLU A 30 -16.43 5.69 -7.73
CA GLU A 30 -15.51 6.84 -7.71
C GLU A 30 -16.29 8.14 -7.73
N TYR A 31 -15.78 9.14 -7.03
CA TYR A 31 -16.29 10.51 -6.98
C TYR A 31 -15.15 11.47 -7.28
N VAL A 32 -15.33 12.36 -8.25
CA VAL A 32 -14.30 13.33 -8.65
C VAL A 32 -14.84 14.74 -8.46
N GLU A 33 -14.29 15.46 -7.47
CA GLU A 33 -14.40 16.91 -7.35
C GLU A 33 -13.07 17.56 -7.72
N GLY A 34 -12.84 17.71 -9.02
CA GLY A 34 -11.64 18.31 -9.58
C GLY A 34 -11.72 19.82 -9.78
N SER A 35 -10.71 20.37 -10.46
CA SER A 35 -10.64 21.79 -10.81
C SER A 35 -11.65 22.20 -11.89
N GLY A 36 -12.21 23.40 -11.75
CA GLY A 36 -13.21 23.91 -12.68
C GLY A 36 -14.40 22.96 -12.83
N ASN A 37 -14.61 22.47 -14.06
CA ASN A 37 -15.69 21.55 -14.41
C ASN A 37 -15.29 20.07 -14.35
N ASN A 38 -14.11 19.73 -13.82
CA ASN A 38 -13.71 18.33 -13.64
C ASN A 38 -14.57 17.68 -12.57
N LYS A 39 -15.76 17.22 -12.97
CA LYS A 39 -16.72 16.52 -12.13
C LYS A 39 -17.06 15.20 -12.79
N ALA A 40 -16.94 14.11 -12.04
CA ALA A 40 -17.33 12.80 -12.51
C ALA A 40 -17.80 11.91 -11.37
N LEU A 41 -18.60 10.92 -11.73
CA LEU A 41 -18.97 9.78 -10.89
C LEU A 41 -18.71 8.51 -11.68
N GLU A 42 -18.14 7.52 -11.04
CA GLU A 42 -18.06 6.17 -11.57
C GLU A 42 -19.06 5.27 -10.87
N PHE A 43 -19.68 4.37 -11.63
CA PHE A 43 -20.54 3.31 -11.11
C PHE A 43 -19.97 1.94 -11.44
N TYR A 44 -20.01 1.03 -10.48
CA TYR A 44 -19.55 -0.35 -10.63
C TYR A 44 -20.71 -1.33 -10.52
N ASN A 45 -20.78 -2.27 -11.46
CA ASN A 45 -21.71 -3.39 -11.38
C ASN A 45 -21.13 -4.50 -10.50
N SER A 46 -21.55 -4.53 -9.23
CA SER A 46 -21.19 -5.56 -8.24
C SER A 46 -22.03 -6.84 -8.38
N GLY A 47 -23.09 -6.79 -9.17
CA GLY A 47 -23.97 -7.92 -9.44
C GLY A 47 -23.39 -8.95 -10.40
N SER A 48 -24.19 -9.97 -10.71
CA SER A 48 -23.84 -11.06 -11.62
C SER A 48 -24.51 -10.96 -13.00
N GLN A 49 -25.31 -9.93 -13.23
CA GLN A 49 -26.07 -9.74 -14.47
C GLN A 49 -25.66 -8.45 -15.19
N VAL A 50 -25.84 -8.45 -16.51
CA VAL A 50 -25.71 -7.21 -17.30
C VAL A 50 -26.86 -6.28 -16.92
N LEU A 51 -26.54 -5.05 -16.52
CA LEU A 51 -27.51 -4.04 -16.15
C LEU A 51 -27.86 -3.15 -17.35
N ASP A 52 -29.14 -2.85 -17.52
CA ASP A 52 -29.61 -1.75 -18.37
C ASP A 52 -29.57 -0.45 -17.56
N LEU A 53 -28.59 0.41 -17.84
CA LEU A 53 -28.38 1.64 -17.09
C LEU A 53 -29.51 2.66 -17.30
N SER A 54 -30.37 2.51 -18.32
CA SER A 54 -31.55 3.37 -18.48
C SER A 54 -32.57 3.23 -17.34
N ALA A 55 -32.48 2.15 -16.56
CA ALA A 55 -33.27 1.95 -15.35
C ALA A 55 -32.73 2.73 -14.13
N TYR A 56 -31.60 3.42 -14.26
CA TYR A 56 -30.87 4.05 -13.16
C TYR A 56 -30.71 5.56 -13.39
N ARG A 57 -30.61 6.30 -12.29
CA ARG A 57 -30.35 7.74 -12.31
C ARG A 57 -29.55 8.17 -11.10
N VAL A 58 -28.90 9.31 -11.24
CA VAL A 58 -28.17 9.98 -10.17
C VAL A 58 -28.91 11.25 -9.81
N GLU A 59 -29.03 11.54 -8.51
CA GLU A 59 -29.69 12.72 -7.98
C GLU A 59 -28.73 13.51 -7.08
N PHE A 60 -28.70 14.83 -7.28
CA PHE A 60 -27.83 15.74 -6.55
C PHE A 60 -28.66 16.63 -5.63
N TYR A 61 -28.26 16.67 -4.36
CA TYR A 61 -28.94 17.38 -3.28
C TYR A 61 -28.06 18.50 -2.78
N PHE A 62 -28.39 19.72 -3.22
CA PHE A 62 -27.49 20.86 -3.05
C PHE A 62 -27.50 21.43 -1.63
N ASN A 63 -26.32 21.60 -1.03
CA ASN A 63 -26.08 22.35 0.19
C ASN A 63 -26.99 21.93 1.37
N GLY A 64 -27.19 20.62 1.52
CA GLY A 64 -28.06 20.03 2.55
C GLY A 64 -29.56 20.07 2.24
N ALA A 65 -29.95 20.24 0.98
CA ALA A 65 -31.36 20.14 0.57
C ALA A 65 -31.93 18.73 0.83
N SER A 66 -33.24 18.67 1.12
CA SER A 66 -34.00 17.42 1.24
C SER A 66 -34.67 16.97 -0.07
N ALA A 67 -34.59 17.79 -1.11
CA ALA A 67 -35.10 17.49 -2.45
C ALA A 67 -33.95 17.58 -3.47
N ALA A 68 -33.98 16.71 -4.48
CA ALA A 68 -33.00 16.72 -5.55
C ALA A 68 -33.10 18.03 -6.34
N GLY A 69 -32.01 18.78 -6.41
CA GLY A 69 -31.93 19.99 -7.23
C GLY A 69 -31.60 19.68 -8.69
N ARG A 70 -31.02 18.50 -8.94
CA ARG A 70 -30.72 17.99 -10.27
C ARG A 70 -30.79 16.47 -10.29
N SER A 71 -31.14 15.93 -11.45
CA SER A 71 -30.98 14.51 -11.72
C SER A 71 -30.40 14.27 -13.11
N ILE A 72 -29.64 13.19 -13.26
CA ILE A 72 -29.09 12.73 -14.53
C ILE A 72 -29.48 11.27 -14.70
N ASP A 73 -30.22 10.96 -15.77
CA ASP A 73 -30.54 9.59 -16.12
C ASP A 73 -29.31 8.94 -16.78
N LEU A 74 -28.97 7.72 -16.36
CA LEU A 74 -27.89 6.95 -16.96
C LEU A 74 -28.38 6.25 -18.24
N SER A 75 -27.47 5.79 -19.07
CA SER A 75 -27.81 5.13 -20.33
C SER A 75 -26.77 4.08 -20.73
N GLY A 76 -27.16 3.15 -21.59
CA GLY A 76 -26.30 2.05 -22.04
C GLY A 76 -26.46 0.80 -21.19
N SER A 77 -25.53 -0.14 -21.36
CA SER A 77 -25.51 -1.41 -20.64
C SER A 77 -24.20 -1.58 -19.90
N LEU A 78 -24.24 -2.16 -18.71
CA LEU A 78 -23.05 -2.42 -17.90
C LEU A 78 -22.93 -3.89 -17.53
N ALA A 79 -21.90 -4.56 -18.04
CA ALA A 79 -21.64 -5.96 -17.72
C ALA A 79 -21.17 -6.13 -16.25
N PRO A 80 -21.36 -7.32 -15.65
CA PRO A 80 -20.81 -7.64 -14.33
C PRO A 80 -19.33 -7.32 -14.22
N GLY A 81 -18.91 -6.72 -13.10
CA GLY A 81 -17.51 -6.40 -12.84
C GLY A 81 -16.93 -5.28 -13.71
N LYS A 82 -17.78 -4.55 -14.45
CA LYS A 82 -17.36 -3.39 -15.25
C LYS A 82 -17.84 -2.10 -14.61
N THR A 83 -17.20 -1.00 -15.01
CA THR A 83 -17.56 0.34 -14.55
C THR A 83 -18.13 1.21 -15.67
N PHE A 84 -18.86 2.23 -15.26
CA PHE A 84 -19.43 3.26 -16.13
C PHE A 84 -19.09 4.63 -15.57
N VAL A 85 -18.45 5.47 -16.39
CA VAL A 85 -18.00 6.80 -15.98
C VAL A 85 -18.95 7.87 -16.53
N LEU A 86 -19.62 8.59 -15.64
CA LEU A 86 -20.42 9.76 -15.95
C LEU A 86 -19.59 11.02 -15.67
N ALA A 87 -19.24 11.78 -16.70
CA ALA A 87 -18.41 12.99 -16.57
C ALA A 87 -19.12 14.27 -17.06
N ASN A 88 -18.71 15.41 -16.51
CA ASN A 88 -19.16 16.70 -17.00
C ASN A 88 -18.69 16.93 -18.45
N GLY A 89 -19.59 17.34 -19.34
CA GLY A 89 -19.30 17.47 -20.78
C GLY A 89 -18.24 18.49 -21.16
N VAL A 90 -17.92 19.43 -20.25
CA VAL A 90 -16.90 20.48 -20.44
C VAL A 90 -15.72 20.34 -19.48
N ALA A 91 -15.47 19.12 -18.97
CA ALA A 91 -14.30 18.79 -18.17
C ALA A 91 -13.01 18.76 -19.01
N ASP A 92 -11.88 18.60 -18.32
CA ASP A 92 -10.56 18.36 -18.91
C ASP A 92 -10.60 17.19 -19.92
N PRO A 93 -9.90 17.30 -21.07
CA PRO A 93 -9.86 16.25 -22.07
C PRO A 93 -9.43 14.87 -21.55
N ALA A 94 -8.55 14.80 -20.56
CA ALA A 94 -8.12 13.54 -19.96
C ALA A 94 -9.28 12.83 -19.24
N LEU A 95 -10.12 13.58 -18.51
CA LEU A 95 -11.33 13.04 -17.89
C LEU A 95 -12.37 12.66 -18.95
N LEU A 96 -12.56 13.51 -19.96
CA LEU A 96 -13.51 13.23 -21.04
C LEU A 96 -13.16 11.96 -21.82
N ALA A 97 -11.88 11.63 -21.98
CA ALA A 97 -11.42 10.42 -22.64
C ALA A 97 -11.86 9.13 -21.92
N LEU A 98 -12.11 9.20 -20.62
CA LEU A 98 -12.53 8.08 -19.77
C LEU A 98 -14.07 7.98 -19.64
N ALA A 99 -14.80 9.02 -20.07
CA ALA A 99 -16.24 9.12 -19.88
C ALA A 99 -17.03 8.16 -20.78
N SER A 100 -17.89 7.33 -20.18
CA SER A 100 -18.90 6.53 -20.87
C SER A 100 -20.11 7.39 -21.28
N GLN A 101 -20.48 8.36 -20.44
CA GLN A 101 -21.54 9.34 -20.72
C GLN A 101 -21.09 10.74 -20.29
N ARG A 102 -21.45 11.74 -21.09
CA ARG A 102 -21.10 13.14 -20.87
C ARG A 102 -22.35 13.98 -20.75
N VAL A 103 -22.44 14.80 -19.70
CA VAL A 103 -23.58 15.72 -19.50
C VAL A 103 -23.07 17.07 -19.03
N GLU A 104 -23.52 18.17 -19.64
CA GLU A 104 -23.08 19.52 -19.26
C GLU A 104 -23.86 20.10 -18.07
N GLY A 105 -23.32 21.17 -17.47
CA GLY A 105 -23.97 21.99 -16.45
C GLY A 105 -23.41 21.78 -15.03
N SER A 106 -24.03 22.42 -14.02
CA SER A 106 -23.58 22.32 -12.62
C SER A 106 -24.10 21.04 -11.95
N TRP A 107 -23.24 20.33 -11.19
CA TRP A 107 -23.52 18.97 -10.70
C TRP A 107 -23.44 18.83 -9.18
N PHE A 108 -22.30 19.13 -8.59
CA PHE A 108 -22.07 19.07 -7.15
C PHE A 108 -20.77 19.80 -6.79
N ASN A 109 -20.62 20.14 -5.52
CA ASN A 109 -19.39 20.48 -4.84
C ASN A 109 -19.33 19.80 -3.46
N GLY A 110 -18.30 20.10 -2.67
CA GLY A 110 -17.96 19.37 -1.46
C GLY A 110 -19.09 19.14 -0.45
N ASN A 111 -20.14 19.97 -0.41
CA ASN A 111 -21.23 19.83 0.56
C ASN A 111 -22.59 19.42 -0.06
N ASP A 112 -22.58 18.87 -1.29
CA ASP A 112 -23.74 18.32 -1.98
C ASP A 112 -23.82 16.79 -1.93
N ALA A 113 -24.96 16.24 -1.50
CA ALA A 113 -25.13 14.79 -1.40
C ALA A 113 -25.52 14.20 -2.76
N VAL A 114 -25.05 12.99 -3.04
CA VAL A 114 -25.27 12.28 -4.30
C VAL A 114 -25.96 10.96 -4.02
N LEU A 115 -27.12 10.74 -4.64
CA LEU A 115 -27.82 9.46 -4.56
C LEU A 115 -27.81 8.74 -5.90
N LEU A 116 -27.52 7.45 -5.86
CA LEU A 116 -27.79 6.52 -6.95
C LEU A 116 -29.13 5.84 -6.70
N ARG A 117 -30.05 5.94 -7.67
CA ARG A 117 -31.39 5.36 -7.59
C ARG A 117 -31.75 4.54 -8.81
N ARG A 118 -32.55 3.50 -8.60
CA ARG A 118 -33.34 2.86 -9.65
C ARG A 118 -34.58 3.73 -9.92
N ARG A 119 -35.02 3.87 -11.18
CA ARG A 119 -36.21 4.68 -11.54
C ARG A 119 -37.52 4.16 -10.91
N GLY A 120 -37.51 2.96 -10.34
CA GLY A 120 -38.59 2.41 -9.50
C GLY A 120 -38.66 2.96 -8.07
N GLY A 121 -37.71 3.83 -7.65
CA GLY A 121 -37.70 4.53 -6.36
C GLY A 121 -36.68 4.00 -5.34
N GLU A 122 -36.15 2.81 -5.56
CA GLU A 122 -35.12 2.17 -4.73
C GLU A 122 -33.81 3.00 -4.72
N ILE A 123 -33.30 3.29 -3.53
CA ILE A 123 -31.98 3.89 -3.32
C ILE A 123 -30.98 2.75 -3.26
N LEU A 124 -29.94 2.86 -4.07
CA LEU A 124 -28.89 1.85 -4.17
C LEU A 124 -27.65 2.29 -3.43
N ASP A 125 -27.37 3.59 -3.42
CA ASP A 125 -26.16 4.13 -2.83
C ASP A 125 -26.31 5.62 -2.49
N SER A 126 -25.62 6.05 -1.45
CA SER A 126 -25.60 7.40 -0.93
C SER A 126 -24.15 7.82 -0.68
N LEU A 127 -23.77 8.97 -1.23
CA LEU A 127 -22.55 9.68 -0.89
C LEU A 127 -22.97 11.02 -0.29
N GLY A 128 -22.85 11.14 1.03
CA GLY A 128 -23.41 12.26 1.80
C GLY A 128 -24.72 11.91 2.49
N GLN A 129 -25.30 12.91 3.15
CA GLN A 129 -26.53 12.79 3.93
C GLN A 129 -27.57 13.78 3.43
N VAL A 130 -28.72 13.29 2.98
CA VAL A 130 -29.81 14.12 2.45
C VAL A 130 -30.48 14.91 3.57
N GLY A 131 -30.72 16.20 3.33
CA GLY A 131 -31.31 17.09 4.34
C GLY A 131 -30.35 17.57 5.42
N PHE A 132 -29.06 17.21 5.35
CA PHE A 132 -28.02 17.64 6.29
C PHE A 132 -26.91 18.38 5.55
N ASN A 133 -26.47 19.53 6.08
CA ASN A 133 -25.36 20.30 5.53
C ASN A 133 -24.11 20.12 6.40
N PRO A 134 -23.01 19.54 5.87
CA PRO A 134 -21.78 19.31 6.62
C PRO A 134 -20.90 20.58 6.75
N GLY A 135 -21.37 21.74 6.25
CA GLY A 135 -20.59 22.95 6.09
C GLY A 135 -20.01 23.03 4.68
N THR A 136 -18.72 22.72 4.54
CA THR A 136 -18.00 22.84 3.25
C THR A 136 -17.71 21.50 2.59
N THR A 137 -17.58 20.43 3.37
CA THR A 137 -17.18 19.10 2.89
C THR A 137 -17.66 18.01 3.83
N TRP A 138 -17.92 16.81 3.33
CA TRP A 138 -17.91 15.61 4.17
C TRP A 138 -16.48 15.10 4.32
N GLY A 139 -16.18 14.55 5.50
CA GLY A 139 -14.86 14.00 5.81
C GLY A 139 -13.84 15.07 6.20
N SER A 140 -12.56 14.67 6.22
CA SER A 140 -11.45 15.56 6.57
C SER A 140 -10.12 15.02 6.03
N GLY A 141 -9.10 15.89 5.99
CA GLY A 141 -7.76 15.51 5.54
C GLY A 141 -7.75 15.13 4.06
N ASP A 142 -7.18 13.96 3.74
CA ASP A 142 -7.17 13.45 2.37
C ASP A 142 -8.47 12.78 1.95
N VAL A 143 -9.26 12.28 2.91
CA VAL A 143 -10.54 11.60 2.66
C VAL A 143 -11.68 12.56 2.95
N GLN A 144 -11.85 13.51 2.04
CA GLN A 144 -12.91 14.50 2.07
C GLN A 144 -13.44 14.74 0.66
N THR A 145 -14.65 15.27 0.52
CA THR A 145 -15.28 15.51 -0.79
C THR A 145 -14.72 16.75 -1.49
N LEU A 146 -14.45 17.83 -0.77
CA LEU A 146 -14.05 19.12 -1.36
C LEU A 146 -12.66 19.05 -2.01
N ASP A 147 -12.63 19.35 -3.30
CA ASP A 147 -11.42 19.42 -4.13
C ASP A 147 -10.57 18.12 -4.08
N ARG A 148 -11.23 16.96 -4.14
CA ARG A 148 -10.60 15.63 -4.08
C ARG A 148 -11.24 14.65 -5.05
N SER A 149 -10.49 13.61 -5.39
CA SER A 149 -11.04 12.37 -5.95
C SER A 149 -11.13 11.33 -4.85
N LEU A 150 -12.25 10.63 -4.75
CA LEU A 150 -12.49 9.57 -3.79
C LEU A 150 -12.75 8.27 -4.54
N VAL A 151 -12.04 7.20 -4.19
CA VAL A 151 -12.26 5.84 -4.74
C VAL A 151 -12.87 4.97 -3.66
N ARG A 152 -13.93 4.25 -4.00
CA ARG A 152 -14.58 3.30 -3.09
C ARG A 152 -13.62 2.14 -2.83
N LYS A 153 -13.39 1.81 -1.56
CA LYS A 153 -12.55 0.66 -1.17
C LYS A 153 -13.07 -0.62 -1.84
N ALA A 154 -12.16 -1.45 -2.34
CA ALA A 154 -12.49 -2.62 -3.17
C ALA A 154 -13.27 -3.73 -2.46
N ASP A 155 -13.26 -3.76 -1.13
CA ASP A 155 -14.04 -4.69 -0.30
C ASP A 155 -15.50 -4.26 -0.14
N ILE A 156 -15.84 -3.01 -0.45
CA ILE A 156 -17.21 -2.51 -0.42
C ILE A 156 -17.92 -2.91 -1.71
N ARG A 157 -18.84 -3.87 -1.58
CA ARG A 157 -19.65 -4.39 -2.70
C ARG A 157 -21.12 -3.99 -2.63
N ASP A 158 -21.52 -3.44 -1.49
CA ASP A 158 -22.88 -2.97 -1.21
C ASP A 158 -22.84 -1.44 -1.08
N GLY A 159 -23.79 -0.78 -1.74
CA GLY A 159 -23.98 0.66 -1.63
C GLY A 159 -24.71 1.03 -0.34
N ASP A 160 -24.55 2.27 0.08
CA ASP A 160 -25.27 2.80 1.23
C ASP A 160 -26.70 3.19 0.84
N SER A 161 -27.67 2.34 1.18
CA SER A 161 -29.07 2.56 0.82
C SER A 161 -29.84 3.53 1.75
N ASP A 162 -29.25 3.96 2.87
CA ASP A 162 -29.89 4.89 3.82
C ASP A 162 -29.34 6.31 3.64
N PRO A 163 -30.06 7.23 2.97
CA PRO A 163 -29.55 8.57 2.73
C PRO A 163 -29.63 9.48 3.97
N SER A 164 -30.15 8.99 5.09
CA SER A 164 -30.50 9.80 6.26
C SER A 164 -29.55 9.63 7.43
N ASP A 165 -28.66 8.64 7.40
CA ASP A 165 -27.68 8.39 8.44
C ASP A 165 -26.43 9.27 8.28
N ALA A 166 -25.52 9.17 9.25
CA ALA A 166 -24.34 10.02 9.28
C ALA A 166 -23.29 9.52 8.28
N PHE A 167 -22.95 10.35 7.30
CA PHE A 167 -21.95 10.01 6.30
C PHE A 167 -20.52 10.36 6.74
N ASP A 168 -19.68 9.34 6.92
CA ASP A 168 -18.23 9.46 7.08
C ASP A 168 -17.51 8.82 5.88
N PRO A 169 -16.91 9.63 4.97
CA PRO A 169 -16.16 9.11 3.83
C PRO A 169 -15.07 8.09 4.21
N ALA A 170 -14.41 8.25 5.36
CA ALA A 170 -13.29 7.39 5.76
C ALA A 170 -13.69 5.93 5.99
N ALA A 171 -14.98 5.66 6.23
CA ALA A 171 -15.50 4.32 6.39
C ALA A 171 -15.36 3.50 5.10
N GLN A 172 -15.66 4.10 3.94
CA GLN A 172 -15.86 3.37 2.68
C GLN A 172 -14.98 3.85 1.51
N TRP A 173 -14.26 4.97 1.68
CA TRP A 173 -13.53 5.63 0.61
C TRP A 173 -12.04 5.80 0.93
N LEU A 174 -11.25 5.84 -0.14
CA LEU A 174 -9.85 6.25 -0.16
C LEU A 174 -9.77 7.63 -0.83
N GLY A 175 -8.94 8.50 -0.26
CA GLY A 175 -8.80 9.88 -0.70
C GLY A 175 -7.57 10.11 -1.56
N TYR A 176 -7.74 10.75 -2.71
CA TYR A 176 -6.69 11.08 -3.66
C TYR A 176 -6.64 12.58 -3.93
N PRO A 177 -5.49 13.12 -4.39
CA PRO A 177 -5.38 14.53 -4.77
C PRO A 177 -6.44 14.93 -5.80
N ARG A 178 -6.77 16.23 -5.81
CA ARG A 178 -7.62 16.85 -6.83
C ARG A 178 -7.15 16.46 -8.24
N ASP A 179 -8.09 16.26 -9.16
CA ASP A 179 -7.84 15.91 -10.56
C ASP A 179 -7.10 14.56 -10.75
N THR A 180 -7.28 13.62 -9.81
CA THR A 180 -6.85 12.23 -10.01
C THR A 180 -7.90 11.48 -10.83
N PHE A 181 -7.54 11.03 -12.03
CA PHE A 181 -8.42 10.29 -12.95
C PHE A 181 -7.94 8.86 -13.24
N ALA A 182 -6.74 8.49 -12.78
CA ALA A 182 -6.09 7.23 -13.12
C ALA A 182 -6.84 5.97 -12.63
N ASN A 183 -7.77 6.13 -11.70
CA ASN A 183 -8.57 5.06 -11.10
C ASN A 183 -9.89 4.80 -11.85
N LEU A 184 -10.35 5.78 -12.64
CA LEU A 184 -11.56 5.64 -13.44
C LEU A 184 -11.37 4.53 -14.47
N GLY A 185 -12.39 3.69 -14.58
CA GLY A 185 -12.43 2.48 -15.40
C GLY A 185 -12.07 1.20 -14.66
N GLN A 186 -11.69 1.23 -13.36
CA GLN A 186 -10.91 0.15 -12.73
C GLN A 186 -11.42 -0.34 -11.36
N HIS A 187 -12.65 -0.01 -10.93
CA HIS A 187 -13.14 -0.46 -9.62
C HIS A 187 -13.09 -1.99 -9.45
N GLY A 188 -12.49 -2.44 -8.34
CA GLY A 188 -12.28 -3.87 -8.05
C GLY A 188 -11.19 -4.54 -8.90
N ALA A 189 -10.60 -3.85 -9.88
CA ALA A 189 -9.43 -4.29 -10.64
C ALA A 189 -8.16 -3.65 -10.07
N GLY A 190 -7.72 -4.16 -8.91
CA GLY A 190 -6.47 -3.83 -8.21
C GLY A 190 -6.15 -2.34 -8.09
N GLU A 191 -6.53 -1.73 -6.98
CA GLU A 191 -6.15 -0.36 -6.57
C GLU A 191 -4.67 -0.03 -6.84
N PRO A 192 -4.33 1.14 -7.41
CA PRO A 192 -3.03 1.74 -7.20
C PRO A 192 -3.00 2.37 -5.80
N GLY A 193 -2.64 1.58 -4.78
CA GLY A 193 -2.41 2.09 -3.43
C GLY A 193 -3.07 1.34 -2.25
N GLY A 194 -3.48 0.09 -2.41
CA GLY A 194 -3.92 -0.79 -1.31
C GLY A 194 -3.73 -2.26 -1.69
N GLY A 195 -2.90 -2.99 -0.95
CA GLY A 195 -2.26 -4.25 -1.37
C GLY A 195 -3.13 -5.53 -1.38
N GLU A 196 -2.57 -6.56 -2.05
CA GLU A 196 -2.78 -8.04 -1.93
C GLU A 196 -4.24 -8.56 -1.98
N GLU A 197 -4.69 -9.49 -2.84
CA GLU A 197 -4.10 -10.63 -3.52
C GLU A 197 -4.73 -10.77 -4.94
N ALA A 198 -3.97 -10.55 -6.00
CA ALA A 198 -4.05 -11.50 -7.12
C ALA A 198 -2.91 -12.47 -6.83
N GLY A 199 -3.19 -13.70 -6.40
CA GLY A 199 -2.13 -14.67 -6.15
C GLY A 199 -1.19 -14.75 -7.36
N LEU A 200 0.12 -14.88 -7.09
CA LEU A 200 1.14 -14.92 -8.15
C LEU A 200 0.76 -15.94 -9.21
N ARG A 201 0.72 -15.51 -10.46
CA ARG A 201 0.45 -16.37 -11.61
C ARG A 201 1.72 -16.54 -12.44
N PRO A 202 2.05 -17.76 -12.86
CA PRO A 202 3.11 -17.98 -13.83
C PRO A 202 2.83 -17.24 -15.14
N ILE A 203 3.88 -16.77 -15.79
CA ILE A 203 3.80 -15.98 -17.01
C ILE A 203 3.10 -16.75 -18.14
N HIS A 204 3.30 -18.07 -18.25
CA HIS A 204 2.60 -18.90 -19.24
C HIS A 204 1.08 -18.95 -19.05
N GLU A 205 0.57 -18.84 -17.82
CA GLU A 205 -0.89 -18.73 -17.58
C GLU A 205 -1.42 -17.35 -17.96
N VAL A 206 -0.60 -16.32 -17.75
CA VAL A 206 -0.94 -14.94 -18.12
C VAL A 206 -0.94 -14.77 -19.63
N GLN A 207 0.05 -15.30 -20.33
CA GLN A 207 0.12 -15.24 -21.80
C GLN A 207 -0.90 -16.18 -22.45
N GLY A 208 -1.04 -17.40 -21.94
CA GLY A 208 -1.84 -18.47 -22.55
C GLY A 208 -1.25 -18.96 -23.88
N ALA A 209 -1.89 -19.99 -24.46
CA ALA A 209 -1.45 -20.61 -25.71
C ALA A 209 -2.03 -19.94 -26.98
N GLY A 210 -2.81 -18.87 -26.82
CA GLY A 210 -3.50 -18.17 -27.89
C GLY A 210 -2.78 -16.90 -28.34
N ALA A 211 -3.31 -16.24 -29.37
CA ALA A 211 -2.80 -14.94 -29.84
C ALA A 211 -3.16 -13.77 -28.88
N GLU A 212 -4.09 -13.99 -27.95
CA GLU A 212 -4.48 -13.04 -26.92
C GLU A 212 -4.46 -13.73 -25.55
N SER A 213 -4.06 -12.97 -24.53
CA SER A 213 -4.05 -13.45 -23.15
C SER A 213 -5.46 -13.83 -22.67
N PRO A 214 -5.62 -14.98 -21.98
CA PRO A 214 -6.90 -15.35 -21.35
C PRO A 214 -7.28 -14.42 -20.19
N LEU A 215 -6.34 -13.57 -19.73
CA LEU A 215 -6.49 -12.64 -18.62
C LEU A 215 -6.53 -11.17 -19.12
N VAL A 216 -6.86 -10.95 -20.39
CA VAL A 216 -7.10 -9.61 -20.94
C VAL A 216 -8.05 -8.81 -20.03
N ASN A 217 -7.69 -7.55 -19.76
CA ASN A 217 -8.39 -6.62 -18.86
C ASN A 217 -8.50 -7.06 -17.40
N GLN A 218 -7.63 -7.96 -16.94
CA GLN A 218 -7.47 -8.31 -15.52
C GLN A 218 -6.10 -7.82 -15.04
N ARG A 219 -6.01 -7.32 -13.81
CA ARG A 219 -4.71 -7.15 -13.15
C ARG A 219 -4.24 -8.51 -12.66
N VAL A 220 -3.00 -8.84 -12.99
CA VAL A 220 -2.33 -10.08 -12.62
C VAL A 220 -1.04 -9.73 -11.90
N ALA A 221 -0.70 -10.47 -10.86
CA ALA A 221 0.62 -10.42 -10.26
C ALA A 221 1.46 -11.55 -10.85
N ILE A 222 2.66 -11.24 -11.30
CA ILE A 222 3.64 -12.20 -11.80
C ILE A 222 4.92 -12.05 -10.98
N GLU A 223 5.67 -13.13 -10.86
CA GLU A 223 7.03 -13.13 -10.34
C GLU A 223 7.94 -13.76 -11.39
N GLY A 224 9.10 -13.16 -11.63
CA GLY A 224 10.04 -13.61 -12.64
C GLY A 224 11.30 -12.75 -12.68
N VAL A 225 12.24 -13.14 -13.54
CA VAL A 225 13.53 -12.50 -13.72
C VAL A 225 13.44 -11.46 -14.83
N VAL A 226 13.88 -10.23 -14.58
CA VAL A 226 14.02 -9.23 -15.66
C VAL A 226 15.16 -9.65 -16.58
N VAL A 227 14.88 -9.84 -17.87
CA VAL A 227 15.85 -10.33 -18.87
C VAL A 227 16.13 -9.34 -20.00
N GLY A 228 15.46 -8.19 -20.00
CA GLY A 228 15.77 -7.09 -20.91
C GLY A 228 15.08 -5.80 -20.51
N ASP A 229 15.85 -4.73 -20.34
CA ASP A 229 15.34 -3.40 -20.02
C ASP A 229 15.31 -2.51 -21.26
N PHE A 230 14.15 -1.90 -21.50
CA PHE A 230 13.87 -0.98 -22.60
C PHE A 230 13.03 0.22 -22.12
N GLN A 231 13.15 0.59 -20.84
CA GLN A 231 12.31 1.61 -20.19
C GLN A 231 12.57 3.04 -20.70
N ASN A 232 13.64 3.27 -21.47
CA ASN A 232 13.91 4.61 -22.00
C ASN A 232 12.83 5.10 -22.96
N ALA A 233 12.59 6.41 -22.97
CA ALA A 233 11.58 7.04 -23.82
C ALA A 233 11.80 6.84 -25.33
N SER A 234 13.05 6.56 -25.73
CA SER A 234 13.45 6.24 -27.12
C SER A 234 13.38 4.75 -27.46
N GLU A 235 13.07 3.90 -26.49
CA GLU A 235 12.99 2.45 -26.61
C GLU A 235 11.53 1.99 -26.50
N LEU A 236 11.29 0.76 -26.03
CA LEU A 236 9.97 0.15 -25.96
C LEU A 236 9.13 0.62 -24.78
N LYS A 237 9.70 1.43 -23.86
CA LYS A 237 9.04 1.99 -22.68
C LYS A 237 8.49 0.89 -21.76
N GLY A 238 9.36 -0.05 -21.43
CA GLY A 238 9.03 -1.20 -20.58
C GLY A 238 10.20 -2.17 -20.47
N PHE A 239 9.98 -3.36 -19.91
CA PHE A 239 10.99 -4.38 -19.72
C PHE A 239 10.43 -5.79 -19.96
N TYR A 240 11.29 -6.74 -20.34
CA TYR A 240 10.96 -8.16 -20.45
C TYR A 240 11.22 -8.86 -19.13
N VAL A 241 10.22 -9.61 -18.67
CA VAL A 241 10.30 -10.52 -17.54
C VAL A 241 10.17 -11.95 -18.06
N GLN A 242 11.02 -12.85 -17.57
CA GLN A 242 10.99 -14.26 -17.87
C GLN A 242 10.69 -15.08 -16.60
N GLN A 243 9.91 -16.13 -16.74
CA GLN A 243 9.59 -17.04 -15.65
C GLN A 243 10.87 -17.69 -15.11
N GLU A 244 10.95 -17.90 -13.79
CA GLU A 244 12.08 -18.62 -13.21
C GLU A 244 12.16 -20.04 -13.76
N ASP A 245 13.37 -20.52 -14.08
CA ASP A 245 13.62 -21.84 -14.68
C ASP A 245 12.92 -22.99 -13.92
N ALA A 246 12.79 -22.88 -12.59
CA ALA A 246 12.16 -23.88 -11.74
C ALA A 246 10.63 -24.00 -11.92
N THR A 247 10.02 -23.01 -12.57
CA THR A 247 8.56 -22.84 -12.66
C THR A 247 8.02 -22.76 -14.09
N VAL A 248 8.89 -22.96 -15.08
CA VAL A 248 8.54 -23.07 -16.50
C VAL A 248 7.69 -24.33 -16.75
N ASP A 249 6.63 -24.22 -17.57
CA ASP A 249 5.73 -25.33 -17.89
C ASP A 249 6.29 -26.28 -18.97
N GLY A 250 7.26 -25.80 -19.75
CA GLY A 250 7.89 -26.53 -20.85
C GLY A 250 6.98 -26.75 -22.06
N ASP A 251 5.83 -26.09 -22.12
CA ASP A 251 4.91 -26.16 -23.26
C ASP A 251 5.36 -25.17 -24.35
N PRO A 252 5.74 -25.66 -25.56
CA PRO A 252 6.13 -24.75 -26.64
C PRO A 252 4.97 -23.89 -27.18
N ALA A 253 3.73 -24.14 -26.76
CA ALA A 253 2.58 -23.34 -27.16
C ALA A 253 2.37 -22.09 -26.29
N THR A 254 2.97 -22.02 -25.10
CA THR A 254 2.88 -20.88 -24.18
C THR A 254 4.21 -20.09 -24.18
N SER A 255 4.18 -18.85 -23.71
CA SER A 255 5.38 -18.03 -23.54
C SER A 255 5.71 -17.89 -22.06
N GLU A 256 6.97 -18.13 -21.71
CA GLU A 256 7.53 -17.84 -20.38
C GLU A 256 8.06 -16.42 -20.27
N GLY A 257 8.06 -15.67 -21.37
CA GLY A 257 8.43 -14.26 -21.41
C GLY A 257 7.19 -13.37 -21.55
N ILE A 258 7.17 -12.27 -20.79
CA ILE A 258 6.17 -11.21 -20.93
C ILE A 258 6.88 -9.86 -20.97
N PHE A 259 6.40 -8.98 -21.85
CA PHE A 259 6.81 -7.59 -21.86
C PHE A 259 5.88 -6.76 -20.98
N VAL A 260 6.43 -6.04 -20.01
CA VAL A 260 5.71 -5.13 -19.13
C VAL A 260 5.94 -3.70 -19.63
N TYR A 261 4.92 -3.13 -20.26
CA TYR A 261 4.94 -1.73 -20.68
C TYR A 261 4.68 -0.82 -19.47
N ASP A 262 5.60 0.10 -19.20
CA ASP A 262 5.52 1.01 -18.05
C ASP A 262 5.27 2.48 -18.46
N GLY A 263 5.17 2.75 -19.76
CA GLY A 263 4.94 4.10 -20.30
C GLY A 263 6.19 4.98 -20.36
N GLY A 264 7.38 4.45 -20.05
CA GLY A 264 8.61 5.22 -19.92
C GLY A 264 8.67 5.96 -18.59
N ASN A 265 7.87 5.50 -17.61
CA ASN A 265 7.88 6.03 -16.24
C ASN A 265 9.10 5.54 -15.45
N GLY A 266 9.80 4.52 -15.95
CA GLY A 266 11.03 4.00 -15.38
C GLY A 266 10.83 3.35 -14.01
N SER A 267 11.88 2.71 -13.51
CA SER A 267 12.04 2.66 -12.06
C SER A 267 12.17 4.11 -11.55
N ASP A 268 11.52 4.45 -10.44
CA ASP A 268 11.71 5.74 -9.75
C ASP A 268 13.06 5.78 -9.00
N VAL A 269 14.10 5.23 -9.65
CA VAL A 269 15.49 5.22 -9.21
C VAL A 269 16.32 5.78 -10.36
N LYS A 270 17.05 6.85 -10.07
CA LYS A 270 17.93 7.57 -11.00
C LYS A 270 19.38 7.44 -10.55
N LEU A 271 20.29 7.65 -11.49
CA LEU A 271 21.71 7.81 -11.14
C LEU A 271 21.86 8.94 -10.12
N GLY A 272 22.57 8.67 -9.03
CA GLY A 272 22.73 9.57 -7.90
C GLY A 272 21.70 9.40 -6.78
N ASP A 273 20.64 8.61 -6.98
CA ASP A 273 19.67 8.34 -5.92
C ASP A 273 20.28 7.51 -4.80
N SER A 274 19.77 7.72 -3.59
CA SER A 274 20.19 7.00 -2.40
C SER A 274 19.24 5.84 -2.11
N ILE A 275 19.80 4.64 -1.96
CA ILE A 275 19.07 3.40 -1.73
C ILE A 275 19.71 2.71 -0.54
N ALA A 276 18.91 2.35 0.47
CA ALA A 276 19.38 1.57 1.60
C ALA A 276 19.42 0.09 1.22
N VAL A 277 20.60 -0.53 1.32
CA VAL A 277 20.80 -1.98 1.14
C VAL A 277 21.17 -2.59 2.48
N ASN A 278 20.31 -3.44 3.04
CA ASN A 278 20.40 -3.90 4.43
C ASN A 278 20.66 -2.74 5.42
N GLY A 279 20.00 -1.59 5.21
CA GLY A 279 20.16 -0.40 6.04
C GLY A 279 21.44 0.40 5.80
N VAL A 280 22.24 0.10 4.78
CA VAL A 280 23.40 0.91 4.39
C VAL A 280 22.99 1.80 3.23
N CYS A 281 23.06 3.12 3.42
CA CYS A 281 22.80 4.08 2.35
C CYS A 281 23.89 4.00 1.28
N LEU A 282 23.50 3.63 0.06
CA LEU A 282 24.36 3.54 -1.11
C LEU A 282 23.82 4.44 -2.22
N THR A 283 24.72 5.03 -3.00
CA THR A 283 24.38 5.86 -4.16
C THR A 283 24.37 5.01 -5.42
N ALA A 284 23.29 5.08 -6.21
CA ALA A 284 23.22 4.43 -7.51
C ALA A 284 24.19 5.09 -8.50
N VAL A 285 25.23 4.36 -8.92
CA VAL A 285 26.25 4.83 -9.89
C VAL A 285 26.05 4.26 -11.29
N GLU A 286 25.31 3.16 -11.42
CA GLU A 286 24.91 2.57 -12.69
C GLU A 286 23.53 1.90 -12.57
N LEU A 287 22.74 1.92 -13.65
CA LEU A 287 21.43 1.28 -13.75
C LEU A 287 21.42 0.35 -14.97
N PRO A 288 21.81 -0.92 -14.81
CA PRO A 288 21.87 -1.91 -15.91
C PRO A 288 20.49 -2.39 -16.38
N GLY A 289 19.43 -2.04 -15.66
CA GLY A 289 18.04 -2.35 -16.00
C GLY A 289 17.40 -3.51 -15.24
N ASP A 290 18.21 -4.37 -14.65
CA ASP A 290 17.79 -5.45 -13.74
C ASP A 290 18.19 -5.17 -12.28
N GLY A 291 18.60 -3.94 -11.97
CA GLY A 291 19.04 -3.51 -10.65
C GLY A 291 19.79 -2.19 -10.67
N PHE A 292 20.64 -1.97 -9.67
CA PHE A 292 21.55 -0.83 -9.61
C PHE A 292 22.93 -1.27 -9.12
N TRP A 293 23.94 -0.51 -9.51
CA TRP A 293 25.30 -0.66 -9.01
C TRP A 293 25.60 0.50 -8.08
N ALA A 294 26.40 0.23 -7.05
CA ALA A 294 26.88 1.25 -6.14
C ALA A 294 28.32 0.96 -5.73
N ASP A 295 29.10 2.03 -5.56
CA ASP A 295 30.41 1.94 -4.95
C ASP A 295 30.27 1.76 -3.43
N VAL A 296 30.96 0.76 -2.89
CA VAL A 296 31.01 0.54 -1.44
C VAL A 296 32.36 0.98 -0.90
N SER A 297 32.34 1.96 -0.01
CA SER A 297 33.55 2.48 0.61
C SER A 297 34.21 1.44 1.52
N ARG A 298 35.53 1.58 1.76
CA ARG A 298 36.24 0.73 2.74
C ARG A 298 35.70 0.88 4.16
N GLU A 299 35.25 2.07 4.55
CA GLU A 299 34.61 2.28 5.86
C GLU A 299 33.31 1.50 5.95
N SER A 300 32.47 1.58 4.92
CA SER A 300 31.20 0.83 4.83
C SER A 300 31.45 -0.67 4.93
N LEU A 301 32.45 -1.21 4.21
CA LEU A 301 32.82 -2.63 4.31
C LEU A 301 33.29 -3.03 5.71
N ALA A 302 34.02 -2.15 6.42
CA ALA A 302 34.54 -2.43 7.76
C ALA A 302 33.48 -2.33 8.86
N ARG A 303 32.42 -1.54 8.65
CA ARG A 303 31.37 -1.25 9.64
C ARG A 303 30.09 -2.07 9.46
N THR A 304 29.96 -2.78 8.35
CA THR A 304 28.73 -3.49 7.97
C THR A 304 28.98 -4.98 7.76
N ALA A 305 27.90 -5.75 7.68
CA ALA A 305 27.92 -7.16 7.36
C ALA A 305 28.17 -7.45 5.86
N PHE A 306 28.41 -6.42 5.02
CA PHE A 306 28.59 -6.58 3.57
C PHE A 306 29.72 -7.51 3.16
N GLN A 307 30.76 -7.66 3.99
CA GLN A 307 31.84 -8.62 3.75
C GLN A 307 31.36 -10.08 3.66
N HIS A 308 30.14 -10.39 4.12
CA HIS A 308 29.54 -11.71 4.06
C HIS A 308 28.57 -11.90 2.87
N LEU A 309 28.30 -10.83 2.11
CA LEU A 309 27.47 -10.90 0.92
C LEU A 309 28.27 -11.53 -0.24
N LYS A 310 27.56 -12.33 -1.04
CA LYS A 310 28.07 -12.94 -2.26
C LYS A 310 27.02 -12.80 -3.36
N VAL A 311 27.42 -13.04 -4.60
CA VAL A 311 26.45 -13.13 -5.71
C VAL A 311 25.35 -14.15 -5.35
N GLY A 312 24.09 -13.73 -5.51
CA GLY A 312 22.91 -14.50 -5.12
C GLY A 312 22.44 -14.32 -3.68
N SER A 313 23.13 -13.51 -2.86
CA SER A 313 22.62 -13.14 -1.52
C SER A 313 21.36 -12.28 -1.63
N ARG A 314 20.31 -12.63 -0.88
CA ARG A 314 19.14 -11.76 -0.69
C ARG A 314 19.49 -10.59 0.22
N VAL A 315 18.93 -9.43 -0.07
CA VAL A 315 19.10 -8.17 0.68
C VAL A 315 17.76 -7.46 0.84
N ASN A 316 17.60 -6.72 1.94
CA ASN A 316 16.54 -5.74 2.09
C ASN A 316 16.89 -4.47 1.30
N LEU A 317 15.91 -3.89 0.61
CA LEU A 317 16.04 -2.66 -0.15
C LEU A 317 15.00 -1.65 0.30
N GLU A 318 15.40 -0.40 0.51
CA GLU A 318 14.49 0.72 0.77
C GLU A 318 14.97 1.96 0.02
N LYS A 319 14.05 2.64 -0.69
CA LYS A 319 14.36 3.91 -1.37
C LYS A 319 14.39 5.06 -0.36
N ALA A 320 15.18 6.09 -0.64
CA ALA A 320 15.13 7.32 0.15
C ALA A 320 13.70 7.91 0.20
N LEU A 321 13.30 8.35 1.40
CA LEU A 321 12.01 9.00 1.62
C LEU A 321 11.96 10.37 0.92
N THR A 322 10.83 10.67 0.29
CA THR A 322 10.51 12.05 -0.14
C THR A 322 9.78 12.81 0.99
N PRO A 323 9.72 14.15 0.96
CA PRO A 323 9.00 14.93 1.97
C PRO A 323 7.50 14.58 2.12
N THR A 324 6.92 13.92 1.12
CA THR A 324 5.51 13.49 1.10
C THR A 324 5.33 12.01 1.45
N THR A 325 6.43 11.26 1.64
CA THR A 325 6.35 9.84 1.97
C THR A 325 5.89 9.66 3.42
N ARG A 326 4.98 8.69 3.66
CA ARG A 326 4.56 8.33 5.02
C ARG A 326 5.72 7.69 5.78
N LEU A 327 6.06 8.24 6.93
CA LEU A 327 7.04 7.65 7.85
C LEU A 327 6.36 6.59 8.73
N GLY A 328 6.28 5.35 8.23
CA GLY A 328 5.63 4.23 8.94
C GLY A 328 6.48 3.61 10.06
N GLY A 329 7.79 3.79 10.03
CA GLY A 329 8.74 3.37 11.06
C GLY A 329 9.25 4.55 11.89
N HIS A 330 10.57 4.60 12.09
CA HIS A 330 11.27 5.74 12.66
C HIS A 330 12.25 6.34 11.65
N LEU A 331 12.92 7.43 12.03
CA LEU A 331 13.94 8.05 11.16
C LEU A 331 15.17 7.15 11.07
N VAL A 332 15.40 6.60 9.89
CA VAL A 332 16.58 5.80 9.53
C VAL A 332 17.41 6.60 8.54
N SER A 333 18.68 6.79 8.87
CA SER A 333 19.63 7.55 8.04
C SER A 333 20.37 6.69 7.03
N GLY A 334 20.39 5.37 7.25
CA GLY A 334 21.19 4.44 6.46
C GLY A 334 22.67 4.47 6.85
N HIS A 335 22.99 5.00 8.03
CA HIS A 335 24.35 5.07 8.58
C HIS A 335 24.49 4.05 9.71
N VAL A 336 24.79 2.81 9.31
CA VAL A 336 25.02 1.67 10.20
C VAL A 336 26.11 1.99 11.23
N ASP A 337 25.79 1.80 12.51
CA ASP A 337 26.70 2.03 13.64
C ASP A 337 27.64 0.85 13.89
N GLY A 338 27.18 -0.36 13.59
CA GLY A 338 27.97 -1.56 13.76
C GLY A 338 27.23 -2.84 13.41
N VAL A 339 27.89 -3.98 13.65
CA VAL A 339 27.39 -5.30 13.25
C VAL A 339 27.04 -6.12 14.49
N GLY A 340 25.76 -6.44 14.62
CA GLY A 340 25.23 -7.36 15.64
C GLY A 340 25.32 -8.83 15.24
N GLU A 341 24.90 -9.70 16.15
CA GLU A 341 24.81 -11.14 15.95
C GLU A 341 23.47 -11.68 16.47
N VAL A 342 22.77 -12.44 15.64
CA VAL A 342 21.58 -13.18 16.06
C VAL A 342 22.01 -14.33 16.96
N LEU A 343 21.58 -14.35 18.22
CA LEU A 343 21.89 -15.41 19.18
C LEU A 343 20.85 -16.51 19.18
N LYS A 344 19.57 -16.13 19.00
CA LYS A 344 18.43 -17.03 19.17
C LYS A 344 17.31 -16.69 18.19
N ARG A 345 16.60 -17.72 17.75
CA ARG A 345 15.37 -17.65 16.95
C ARG A 345 14.37 -18.64 17.53
N GLU A 346 13.18 -18.17 17.89
CA GLU A 346 12.13 -18.99 18.49
C GLU A 346 10.76 -18.66 17.90
N GLU A 347 9.90 -19.67 17.80
CA GLU A 347 8.49 -19.45 17.49
C GLU A 347 7.76 -18.86 18.69
N ASN A 348 6.94 -17.85 18.45
CA ASN A 348 6.10 -17.20 19.45
C ASN A 348 4.69 -16.99 18.88
N ALA A 349 3.85 -18.02 19.00
CA ALA A 349 2.55 -18.10 18.36
C ALA A 349 2.65 -17.87 16.84
N ARG A 350 2.10 -16.76 16.32
CA ARG A 350 2.21 -16.39 14.90
C ARG A 350 3.44 -15.55 14.59
N ALA A 351 4.22 -15.14 15.58
CA ALA A 351 5.42 -14.32 15.40
C ALA A 351 6.70 -15.15 15.59
N ILE A 352 7.83 -14.60 15.16
CA ILE A 352 9.15 -15.13 15.48
C ILE A 352 9.84 -14.17 16.44
N GLN A 353 10.40 -14.72 17.52
CA GLN A 353 11.21 -13.97 18.47
C GLN A 353 12.69 -14.17 18.15
N PHE A 354 13.43 -13.06 18.06
CA PHE A 354 14.87 -13.05 17.93
C PHE A 354 15.52 -12.45 19.17
N THR A 355 16.63 -13.05 19.61
CA THR A 355 17.57 -12.41 20.53
C THR A 355 18.80 -12.00 19.72
N VAL A 356 19.16 -10.73 19.78
CA VAL A 356 20.29 -10.16 19.03
C VAL A 356 21.25 -9.51 20.01
N ARG A 357 22.54 -9.73 19.80
CA ARG A 357 23.62 -9.08 20.55
C ARG A 357 24.24 -7.97 19.73
N ALA A 358 24.18 -6.75 20.26
CA ALA A 358 24.87 -5.59 19.70
C ALA A 358 26.33 -5.51 20.22
N PRO A 359 27.21 -4.76 19.53
CA PRO A 359 28.45 -4.28 20.12
C PRO A 359 28.18 -3.51 21.43
N ARG A 360 29.06 -3.67 22.42
CA ARG A 360 28.84 -3.14 23.79
C ARG A 360 28.66 -1.62 23.80
N GLU A 361 29.36 -0.92 22.91
CA GLU A 361 29.26 0.51 22.73
C GLU A 361 27.85 0.95 22.29
N LEU A 362 27.11 0.14 21.54
CA LEU A 362 25.77 0.50 21.08
C LEU A 362 24.69 0.27 22.13
N ALA A 363 24.95 -0.56 23.13
CA ALA A 363 23.98 -0.97 24.15
C ALA A 363 23.27 0.21 24.83
N ARG A 364 23.97 1.33 25.05
CA ARG A 364 23.41 2.52 25.71
C ARG A 364 22.35 3.27 24.89
N TYR A 365 22.27 3.00 23.59
CA TYR A 365 21.27 3.61 22.70
C TYR A 365 20.06 2.69 22.47
N ILE A 366 20.08 1.47 23.01
CA ILE A 366 19.02 0.47 22.82
C ILE A 366 18.16 0.45 24.09
N ALA A 367 16.91 0.89 23.97
CA ALA A 367 15.98 0.99 25.09
C ALA A 367 14.79 0.03 24.91
N HIS A 368 14.26 -0.51 26.00
CA HIS A 368 13.00 -1.25 25.99
C HIS A 368 11.87 -0.36 25.45
N LYS A 369 11.10 -0.87 24.46
CA LYS A 369 10.09 -0.14 23.67
C LYS A 369 10.65 1.00 22.81
N GLY A 370 11.96 1.14 22.72
CA GLY A 370 12.61 2.03 21.77
C GLY A 370 12.66 1.43 20.37
N SER A 371 13.03 2.28 19.41
CA SER A 371 13.24 1.89 18.02
C SER A 371 14.68 1.43 17.80
N ILE A 372 14.86 0.47 16.90
CA ILE A 372 16.16 0.06 16.37
C ILE A 372 16.00 -0.37 14.91
N THR A 373 17.01 -0.13 14.10
CA THR A 373 17.07 -0.62 12.72
C THR A 373 17.97 -1.83 12.62
N VAL A 374 17.46 -2.93 12.08
CA VAL A 374 18.22 -4.17 11.83
C VAL A 374 18.15 -4.54 10.36
N ASP A 375 19.29 -4.54 9.68
CA ASP A 375 19.39 -4.73 8.22
C ASP A 375 18.39 -3.87 7.43
N GLY A 376 18.21 -2.61 7.85
CA GLY A 376 17.30 -1.64 7.21
C GLY A 376 15.85 -1.74 7.67
N THR A 377 15.46 -2.75 8.44
CA THR A 377 14.10 -2.88 8.95
C THR A 377 13.96 -2.14 10.28
N SER A 378 13.03 -1.17 10.34
CA SER A 378 12.64 -0.48 11.57
C SER A 378 11.85 -1.41 12.49
N LEU A 379 12.33 -1.62 13.71
CA LEU A 379 11.74 -2.54 14.69
C LEU A 379 11.60 -1.91 16.07
N THR A 380 10.69 -2.48 16.86
CA THR A 380 10.53 -2.17 18.29
C THR A 380 11.30 -3.18 19.13
N VAL A 381 12.05 -2.68 20.11
CA VAL A 381 12.77 -3.53 21.07
C VAL A 381 11.82 -4.03 22.18
N ASN A 382 11.68 -5.35 22.30
CA ASN A 382 10.76 -6.00 23.25
C ASN A 382 11.37 -6.24 24.64
N ALA A 383 12.68 -6.42 24.73
CA ALA A 383 13.43 -6.54 25.98
C ALA A 383 14.89 -6.16 25.75
N VAL A 384 15.60 -5.75 26.81
CA VAL A 384 17.04 -5.43 26.78
C VAL A 384 17.70 -5.98 28.03
N ASN A 385 18.84 -6.65 27.86
CA ASN A 385 19.71 -7.10 28.94
C ASN A 385 21.18 -6.85 28.55
N GLY A 386 21.78 -5.80 29.09
CA GLY A 386 23.13 -5.39 28.70
C GLY A 386 23.17 -5.01 27.22
N ALA A 387 23.95 -5.74 26.42
CA ALA A 387 24.06 -5.54 24.98
C ALA A 387 23.18 -6.50 24.15
N GLU A 388 22.38 -7.33 24.81
CA GLU A 388 21.43 -8.24 24.17
C GLU A 388 20.03 -7.61 24.19
N PHE A 389 19.31 -7.75 23.10
CA PHE A 389 17.95 -7.25 22.98
C PHE A 389 17.06 -8.24 22.22
N GLU A 390 15.77 -8.16 22.50
CA GLU A 390 14.77 -9.05 21.91
C GLU A 390 13.87 -8.31 20.95
N LEU A 391 13.48 -9.00 19.88
CA LEU A 391 12.60 -8.52 18.82
C LEU A 391 11.50 -9.55 18.57
N THR A 392 10.26 -9.10 18.42
CA THR A 392 9.12 -9.92 18.01
C THR A 392 8.70 -9.52 16.60
N ILE A 393 8.90 -10.42 15.64
CA ILE A 393 8.65 -10.18 14.22
C ILE A 393 7.36 -10.84 13.79
N VAL A 394 6.43 -10.04 13.26
CA VAL A 394 5.13 -10.50 12.76
C VAL A 394 5.27 -11.19 11.40
N PRO A 395 4.31 -12.04 10.98
CA PRO A 395 4.38 -12.78 9.72
C PRO A 395 4.72 -11.94 8.50
N HIS A 396 4.06 -10.78 8.34
CA HIS A 396 4.25 -9.91 7.18
C HIS A 396 5.69 -9.37 7.12
N THR A 397 6.23 -8.83 8.21
CA THR A 397 7.64 -8.39 8.23
C THR A 397 8.62 -9.54 7.98
N LEU A 398 8.28 -10.76 8.40
CA LEU A 398 9.11 -11.92 8.14
C LEU A 398 9.10 -12.32 6.65
N SER A 399 7.95 -12.24 5.95
CA SER A 399 7.85 -12.55 4.52
C SER A 399 8.51 -11.49 3.64
N GLU A 400 8.36 -10.22 4.00
CA GLU A 400 8.83 -9.08 3.20
C GLU A 400 10.31 -8.74 3.42
N THR A 401 11.02 -9.47 4.30
CA THR A 401 12.42 -9.17 4.61
C THR A 401 13.27 -10.43 4.64
N ILE A 402 14.59 -10.24 4.58
CA ILE A 402 15.56 -11.33 4.74
C ILE A 402 15.57 -11.97 6.14
N MET A 403 14.76 -11.47 7.09
CA MET A 403 14.65 -12.02 8.44
C MET A 403 14.12 -13.45 8.47
N ALA A 404 13.36 -13.88 7.45
CA ALA A 404 12.95 -15.28 7.30
C ALA A 404 14.15 -16.26 7.31
N GLU A 405 15.30 -15.82 6.80
CA GLU A 405 16.52 -16.61 6.69
C GLU A 405 17.43 -16.50 7.91
N TYR A 406 17.04 -15.73 8.93
CA TYR A 406 17.90 -15.54 10.09
C TYR A 406 18.07 -16.84 10.87
N GLN A 407 19.31 -17.11 11.24
CA GLN A 407 19.71 -18.23 12.06
C GLN A 407 20.70 -17.74 13.12
N PRO A 408 20.81 -18.42 14.28
CA PRO A 408 21.85 -18.15 15.24
C PRO A 408 23.24 -18.09 14.59
N GLY A 409 24.04 -17.09 14.95
CA GLY A 409 25.35 -16.77 14.37
C GLY A 409 25.32 -15.81 13.18
N ARG A 410 24.14 -15.48 12.63
CA ARG A 410 24.03 -14.51 11.53
C ARG A 410 24.46 -13.12 11.99
N ARG A 411 25.28 -12.46 11.16
CA ARG A 411 25.68 -11.06 11.32
C ARG A 411 24.63 -10.14 10.71
N VAL A 412 24.26 -9.09 11.42
CA VAL A 412 23.23 -8.12 11.00
C VAL A 412 23.73 -6.70 11.17
N ASN A 413 23.38 -5.80 10.26
CA ASN A 413 23.66 -4.37 10.38
C ASN A 413 22.74 -3.76 11.43
N LEU A 414 23.29 -2.94 12.32
CA LEU A 414 22.55 -2.22 13.34
C LEU A 414 22.71 -0.71 13.16
N GLU A 415 21.59 0.00 13.09
CA GLU A 415 21.53 1.46 13.24
C GLU A 415 20.65 1.78 14.46
N VAL A 416 21.22 2.53 15.40
CA VAL A 416 20.50 2.99 16.60
C VAL A 416 19.63 4.18 16.26
N ASP A 417 18.58 4.41 17.05
CA ASP A 417 17.69 5.55 16.84
C ASP A 417 18.48 6.87 16.86
N LEU A 418 18.32 7.67 15.80
CA LEU A 418 18.98 8.96 15.63
C LEU A 418 18.69 9.89 16.83
N LEU A 419 17.51 9.81 17.42
CA LEU A 419 17.14 10.57 18.61
C LEU A 419 18.04 10.24 19.80
N ALA A 420 18.45 8.97 19.97
CA ALA A 420 19.33 8.56 21.05
C ALA A 420 20.72 9.19 20.93
N ARG A 421 21.24 9.35 19.71
CA ARG A 421 22.53 10.03 19.46
C ARG A 421 22.47 11.50 19.86
N TYR A 422 21.41 12.21 19.45
CA TYR A 422 21.23 13.62 19.80
C TYR A 422 20.99 13.81 21.31
N LEU A 423 20.26 12.90 21.95
CA LEU A 423 20.06 12.94 23.40
C LEU A 423 21.37 12.78 24.16
N GLU A 424 22.23 11.83 23.78
CA GLU A 424 23.56 11.69 24.39
C GLU A 424 24.39 12.97 24.20
N ARG A 425 24.43 13.50 22.97
CA ARG A 425 25.16 14.74 22.66
C ARG A 425 24.70 15.91 23.54
N LEU A 426 23.39 16.06 23.74
CA LEU A 426 22.80 17.11 24.57
C LEU A 426 23.07 16.88 26.06
N LEU A 427 23.00 15.63 26.55
CA LEU A 427 23.29 15.29 27.94
C LEU A 427 24.77 15.50 28.31
N LEU A 428 25.69 15.31 27.36
CA LEU A 428 27.11 15.61 27.55
C LEU A 428 27.41 17.12 27.55
N GLY A 429 26.54 17.94 26.95
CA GLY A 429 26.67 19.40 26.91
C GLY A 429 27.98 19.86 26.28
N ASP A 430 28.61 20.87 26.88
CA ASP A 430 29.87 21.47 26.38
C ASP A 430 31.01 20.45 26.27
N LYS A 431 31.03 19.40 27.11
CA LYS A 431 32.03 18.32 27.05
C LYS A 431 32.01 17.57 25.72
N ALA A 432 30.86 17.57 25.04
CA ALA A 432 30.77 16.95 23.73
C ALA A 432 31.48 17.80 22.66
N ALA A 433 31.44 19.13 22.80
CA ALA A 433 32.08 20.07 21.87
C ALA A 433 33.61 20.14 22.06
N GLU A 434 34.12 19.69 23.21
CA GLU A 434 35.55 19.51 23.42
C GLU A 434 36.05 18.31 22.59
N PRO A 435 37.05 18.47 21.70
CA PRO A 435 37.66 17.33 21.03
C PRO A 435 38.18 16.39 22.12
N SER A 436 37.76 15.13 22.09
CA SER A 436 38.18 14.12 23.05
C SER A 436 39.69 14.18 23.20
N ALA A 437 40.18 14.64 24.35
CA ALA A 437 41.59 14.71 24.63
C ALA A 437 42.13 13.27 24.62
N SER A 438 42.70 12.88 23.48
CA SER A 438 43.51 11.68 23.34
C SER A 438 44.85 11.94 24.04
N GLY A 439 44.81 12.05 25.37
CA GLY A 439 45.96 12.37 26.16
C GLY A 439 45.69 12.01 27.59
N ILE A 440 46.41 10.99 28.08
CA ILE A 440 46.65 10.76 29.50
C ILE A 440 47.03 12.12 30.10
N SER A 441 46.12 12.72 30.87
CA SER A 441 46.37 14.00 31.53
C SER A 441 47.08 13.76 32.85
N GLU A 442 47.81 14.77 33.33
CA GLU A 442 48.47 14.71 34.63
C GLU A 442 47.46 14.47 35.76
N ALA A 443 46.26 15.05 35.64
CA ALA A 443 45.13 14.81 36.54
C ALA A 443 44.67 13.34 36.51
N PHE A 444 44.56 12.72 35.32
CA PHE A 444 44.22 11.30 35.19
C PHE A 444 45.28 10.39 35.83
N LEU A 445 46.56 10.73 35.70
CA LEU A 445 47.67 10.00 36.33
C LEU A 445 47.66 10.17 37.85
N ALA A 446 47.38 11.36 38.36
CA ALA A 446 47.27 11.62 39.80
C ALA A 446 46.07 10.90 40.43
N GLU A 447 44.88 10.97 39.80
CA GLU A 447 43.67 10.29 40.28
C GLU A 447 43.81 8.75 40.33
N ASN A 448 44.66 8.18 39.47
CA ASN A 448 44.92 6.74 39.44
C ASN A 448 46.25 6.34 40.12
N GLY A 449 46.86 7.26 40.88
CA GLY A 449 47.99 6.95 41.78
C GLY A 449 49.35 6.78 41.10
N PHE A 450 49.49 7.21 39.84
CA PHE A 450 50.75 7.19 39.10
C PHE A 450 51.61 8.45 39.31
N LEU A 451 51.03 9.52 39.86
CA LEU A 451 51.72 10.74 40.29
C LEU A 451 51.28 11.09 41.72
N LYS A 452 52.23 11.58 42.53
CA LYS A 452 52.01 12.01 43.93
C LYS A 452 52.07 13.51 44.06
#